data_AF-A0A1Y5MUH6-F1
#
_entry.id   AF-A0A1Y5MUH6-F1
#
_cell.length_a   1.000
_cell.length_b   1.000
_cell.length_c   1.000
_cell.angle_alpha   90.00
_cell.angle_beta   90.00
_cell.angle_gamma   90.00
#
_symmetry.space_group_name_H-M   'P 1'
#
loop_
_entity.id
_entity.type
_entity.pdbx_description
1 polymer ?
#
loop_
_entity_poly.entity_id
_entity_poly.type
_entity_poly.pdbx_seq_one_letter_code
_entity_poly.pdbx_strand_id
1 'polypeptide(L)'
;MIYKNDRFKILHQGIDTLVIGVNCTDEKYFNAQFANFIRKIATLKQQAQNLRTFGEKYILDDLGFDYGNFKVSSKGLGQYFGYFSNDDIFCTISDTKFKPKGLYHLKIQFRSIFLLKYGHVRAYELVNKFLSDIFKEHFKISVLRLDLATDVTGIKYTPQDFLQFRSLKRVSNYSDQYKKDDDDLIIDENSPVFNDITEINVNNFMRFTRFEGVSFGKNPHMFRVYDKIKQVQSKNISTLIFTKWEINGFNPAVDMFVFRHEAEFGRSAIKRLIPINESDEIAYIFNHLGAFWSQGLSICKWYDLTDDEINRLNAGTIQSDSARKIYQRCDFDDNRLKFWDMLLPWGDDKFKALTMHDLIQSKDIKKAKMALKAFVSAVYTNLGVSGENFLYVFTETLKDLENDGLTLHEYGLSKLAGNFLKNEKTIKNQNLDIDNPLFDVFNASLNDFFVAISKIRNDDYIHPITNALKGFQCKN
;
A
#
# COMPACT_ATOMS: atom_id res chain seq x y z
N MET A 1 -27.39 -1.15 4.92
CA MET A 1 -25.92 -1.31 4.80
C MET A 1 -25.51 -2.56 4.00
N ILE A 2 -25.98 -3.77 4.33
CA ILE A 2 -25.89 -4.91 3.39
C ILE A 2 -26.98 -4.71 2.34
N TYR A 3 -26.60 -4.48 1.09
CA TYR A 3 -27.59 -4.27 0.03
C TYR A 3 -28.09 -5.62 -0.54
N LYS A 4 -27.34 -6.71 -0.31
CA LYS A 4 -27.65 -8.09 -0.71
C LYS A 4 -26.87 -9.12 0.14
N ASN A 5 -27.55 -9.90 0.99
CA ASN A 5 -26.92 -10.90 1.89
C ASN A 5 -26.15 -11.99 1.13
N ASP A 6 -26.61 -12.34 -0.09
CA ASP A 6 -25.97 -13.28 -1.01
C ASP A 6 -24.64 -12.77 -1.61
N ARG A 7 -24.28 -11.50 -1.36
CA ARG A 7 -23.09 -10.85 -1.96
C ARG A 7 -22.05 -10.38 -0.96
N PHE A 8 -22.29 -10.54 0.35
CA PHE A 8 -21.27 -10.23 1.34
C PHE A 8 -20.07 -11.15 1.13
N LYS A 9 -18.89 -10.56 0.91
CA LYS A 9 -17.62 -11.30 0.80
C LYS A 9 -16.49 -10.52 1.42
N ILE A 10 -15.68 -11.20 2.21
CA ILE A 10 -14.35 -10.71 2.60
C ILE A 10 -13.43 -10.95 1.41
N LEU A 11 -12.86 -9.88 0.86
CA LEU A 11 -11.99 -9.91 -0.32
C LEU A 11 -10.51 -9.91 0.06
N HIS A 12 -10.18 -9.41 1.25
CA HIS A 12 -8.83 -9.45 1.79
C HIS A 12 -8.90 -9.28 3.30
N GLN A 13 -8.01 -9.98 4.00
CA GLN A 13 -7.73 -9.77 5.41
C GLN A 13 -6.23 -9.95 5.61
N GLY A 14 -5.57 -9.04 6.32
CA GLY A 14 -4.11 -9.11 6.51
C GLY A 14 -3.49 -7.86 7.11
N ILE A 15 -2.15 -7.85 7.19
CA ILE A 15 -1.38 -6.69 7.62
C ILE A 15 -1.24 -5.72 6.43
N ASP A 16 -1.72 -4.50 6.59
CA ASP A 16 -1.58 -3.45 5.57
C ASP A 16 -0.27 -2.67 5.76
N THR A 17 0.15 -2.43 7.00
CA THR A 17 1.41 -1.75 7.30
C THR A 17 2.07 -2.38 8.53
N LEU A 18 3.37 -2.63 8.41
CA LEU A 18 4.22 -3.06 9.52
C LEU A 18 5.42 -2.13 9.61
N VAL A 19 5.69 -1.58 10.79
CA VAL A 19 6.87 -0.73 11.04
C VAL A 19 7.68 -1.31 12.19
N ILE A 20 8.97 -1.53 11.95
CA ILE A 20 9.91 -2.06 12.93
C ILE A 20 11.03 -1.06 13.19
N GLY A 21 11.50 -1.04 14.44
CA GLY A 21 12.72 -0.38 14.87
C GLY A 21 13.76 -1.43 15.21
N VAL A 22 15.00 -1.19 14.80
CA VAL A 22 16.11 -2.11 14.94
C VAL A 22 17.25 -1.41 15.65
N ASN A 23 17.74 -2.03 16.72
CA ASN A 23 18.93 -1.60 17.44
C ASN A 23 20.01 -2.67 17.36
N CYS A 24 21.26 -2.22 17.20
CA CYS A 24 22.41 -3.10 17.30
C CYS A 24 22.61 -3.44 18.78
N THR A 25 22.96 -4.69 19.07
CA THR A 25 23.13 -5.20 20.43
C THR A 25 24.59 -5.33 20.84
N ASP A 26 25.53 -5.17 19.90
CA ASP A 26 26.97 -5.24 20.13
C ASP A 26 27.69 -3.92 19.77
N GLU A 27 28.35 -3.30 20.74
CA GLU A 27 29.00 -2.01 20.58
C GLU A 27 30.25 -2.08 19.68
N LYS A 28 30.99 -3.19 19.71
CA LYS A 28 32.17 -3.37 18.86
C LYS A 28 31.74 -3.53 17.41
N TYR A 29 30.72 -4.35 17.16
CA TYR A 29 30.13 -4.54 15.85
C TYR A 29 29.56 -3.22 15.31
N PHE A 30 28.84 -2.46 16.15
CA PHE A 30 28.32 -1.16 15.79
C PHE A 30 29.42 -0.22 15.27
N ASN A 31 30.50 -0.06 16.05
CA ASN A 31 31.60 0.84 15.71
C ASN A 31 32.43 0.36 14.50
N ALA A 32 32.52 -0.97 14.28
CA ALA A 32 33.34 -1.54 13.23
C ALA A 32 32.62 -1.70 11.89
N GLN A 33 31.36 -2.16 11.89
CA GLN A 33 30.61 -2.56 10.69
C GLN A 33 29.45 -1.63 10.40
N PHE A 34 28.56 -1.41 11.37
CA PHE A 34 27.38 -0.57 11.15
C PHE A 34 27.75 0.89 10.88
N ALA A 35 28.80 1.41 11.52
CA ALA A 35 29.36 2.72 11.22
C ALA A 35 29.85 2.85 9.76
N ASN A 36 30.32 1.77 9.12
CA ASN A 36 30.68 1.77 7.70
C ASN A 36 29.43 1.91 6.83
N PHE A 37 28.36 1.20 7.20
CA PHE A 37 27.07 1.31 6.52
C PHE A 37 26.50 2.73 6.62
N ILE A 38 26.53 3.34 7.82
CA ILE A 38 26.16 4.76 8.01
C ILE A 38 26.98 5.67 7.09
N ARG A 39 28.31 5.48 7.02
CA ARG A 39 29.19 6.27 6.14
C ARG A 39 28.84 6.10 4.67
N LYS A 40 28.56 4.87 4.20
CA LYS A 40 28.10 4.61 2.83
C LYS A 40 26.82 5.41 2.52
N ILE A 41 25.81 5.35 3.40
CA ILE A 41 24.57 6.12 3.24
C ILE A 41 24.85 7.64 3.24
N ALA A 42 25.74 8.12 4.10
CA ALA A 42 26.13 9.54 4.14
C ALA A 42 26.77 10.00 2.82
N THR A 43 27.67 9.19 2.25
CA THR A 43 28.29 9.45 0.95
C THR A 43 27.25 9.48 -0.18
N LEU A 44 26.37 8.48 -0.25
CA LEU A 44 25.31 8.40 -1.26
C LEU A 44 24.32 9.57 -1.12
N LYS A 45 23.97 9.97 0.11
CA LYS A 45 23.16 11.16 0.38
C LYS A 45 23.85 12.43 -0.12
N GLN A 46 25.14 12.60 0.13
CA GLN A 46 25.89 13.75 -0.35
C GLN A 46 25.95 13.79 -1.88
N GLN A 47 26.14 12.64 -2.53
CA GLN A 47 26.05 12.53 -3.99
C GLN A 47 24.66 12.92 -4.50
N ALA A 48 23.59 12.44 -3.86
CA ALA A 48 22.21 12.82 -4.19
C ALA A 48 21.98 14.33 -4.04
N GLN A 49 22.54 14.96 -3.01
CA GLN A 49 22.45 16.42 -2.79
C GLN A 49 23.14 17.22 -3.91
N ASN A 50 24.25 16.69 -4.44
CA ASN A 50 25.03 17.32 -5.51
C ASN A 50 24.37 17.21 -6.89
N LEU A 51 23.34 16.37 -7.05
CA LEU A 51 22.58 16.28 -8.31
C LEU A 51 21.91 17.62 -8.63
N ARG A 52 22.12 18.12 -9.84
CA ARG A 52 21.54 19.36 -10.36
C ARG A 52 20.24 19.09 -11.11
N THR A 53 19.30 18.41 -10.45
CA THR A 53 17.98 18.07 -11.00
C THR A 53 16.86 18.65 -10.13
N PHE A 54 15.70 18.93 -10.74
CA PHE A 54 14.49 19.35 -10.03
C PHE A 54 13.70 18.12 -9.57
N GLY A 55 12.97 18.24 -8.45
CA GLY A 55 12.20 17.13 -7.85
C GLY A 55 12.96 16.36 -6.76
N GLU A 56 12.50 15.14 -6.48
CA GLU A 56 13.13 14.27 -5.49
C GLU A 56 14.52 13.82 -5.97
N LYS A 57 15.58 14.25 -5.28
CA LYS A 57 16.94 13.86 -5.60
C LYS A 57 17.34 12.60 -4.84
N TYR A 58 17.76 11.58 -5.58
CA TYR A 58 18.20 10.30 -5.05
C TYR A 58 19.32 9.69 -5.89
N ILE A 59 20.08 8.78 -5.28
CA ILE A 59 21.02 7.88 -5.97
C ILE A 59 20.45 6.47 -5.93
N LEU A 60 20.56 5.74 -7.05
CA LEU A 60 20.27 4.31 -7.10
C LEU A 60 21.55 3.53 -6.74
N ASP A 61 21.48 2.73 -5.68
CA ASP A 61 22.60 1.90 -5.21
C ASP A 61 22.06 0.59 -4.62
N ASP A 62 22.73 -0.53 -4.87
CA ASP A 62 22.35 -1.85 -4.34
C ASP A 62 22.65 -2.03 -2.85
N LEU A 63 23.27 -1.02 -2.24
CA LEU A 63 23.77 -0.99 -0.87
C LEU A 63 24.81 -2.08 -0.54
N GLY A 64 25.25 -2.86 -1.54
CA GLY A 64 26.20 -3.97 -1.41
C GLY A 64 25.54 -5.28 -0.96
N PHE A 65 24.23 -5.45 -1.20
CA PHE A 65 23.46 -6.54 -0.62
C PHE A 65 22.62 -7.36 -1.64
N ASP A 66 22.77 -7.13 -2.95
CA ASP A 66 22.06 -7.87 -4.02
C ASP A 66 20.52 -7.90 -3.93
N TYR A 67 19.90 -6.96 -3.21
CA TYR A 67 18.43 -6.81 -3.12
C TYR A 67 17.83 -5.87 -4.19
N GLY A 68 18.61 -5.57 -5.23
CA GLY A 68 18.30 -4.54 -6.22
C GLY A 68 18.58 -3.13 -5.73
N ASN A 69 18.35 -2.15 -6.60
CA ASN A 69 18.70 -0.77 -6.32
C ASN A 69 17.72 -0.12 -5.34
N PHE A 70 18.27 0.45 -4.27
CA PHE A 70 17.58 1.38 -3.39
C PHE A 70 17.75 2.81 -3.90
N LYS A 71 16.68 3.60 -3.83
CA LYS A 71 16.70 5.05 -3.94
C LYS A 71 17.17 5.64 -2.62
N VAL A 72 18.40 6.09 -2.55
CA VAL A 72 18.97 6.80 -1.40
C VAL A 72 18.72 8.30 -1.57
N SER A 73 17.91 8.87 -0.67
CA SER A 73 17.47 10.26 -0.78
C SER A 73 18.55 11.25 -0.34
N SER A 74 18.52 12.43 -0.96
CA SER A 74 19.29 13.61 -0.55
C SER A 74 18.86 14.16 0.83
N LYS A 75 17.69 13.77 1.33
CA LYS A 75 17.11 14.23 2.61
C LYS A 75 17.03 13.08 3.62
N GLY A 76 17.05 13.45 4.90
CA GLY A 76 16.62 12.56 5.98
C GLY A 76 15.11 12.60 6.15
N LEU A 77 14.58 11.83 7.11
CA LEU A 77 13.15 11.83 7.44
C LEU A 77 12.95 12.03 8.94
N GLY A 78 12.36 13.17 9.32
CA GLY A 78 12.20 13.55 10.72
C GLY A 78 13.55 13.64 11.45
N GLN A 79 13.69 12.89 12.54
CA GLN A 79 14.92 12.85 13.35
C GLN A 79 16.01 11.91 12.78
N TYR A 80 15.74 11.21 11.69
CA TYR A 80 16.69 10.28 11.07
C TYR A 80 17.51 11.01 10.00
N PHE A 81 18.84 10.84 10.03
CA PHE A 81 19.73 11.55 9.11
C PHE A 81 19.58 11.05 7.65
N GLY A 82 19.31 9.76 7.45
CA GLY A 82 19.25 9.14 6.14
C GLY A 82 17.90 8.47 5.86
N TYR A 83 17.50 8.50 4.60
CA TYR A 83 16.32 7.82 4.09
C TYR A 83 16.67 7.11 2.79
N PHE A 84 16.31 5.83 2.69
CA PHE A 84 16.47 5.05 1.47
C PHE A 84 15.31 4.07 1.31
N SER A 85 14.98 3.72 0.07
CA SER A 85 13.80 2.91 -0.22
C SER A 85 13.94 2.08 -1.48
N ASN A 86 13.22 0.98 -1.56
CA ASN A 86 12.95 0.28 -2.81
C ASN A 86 11.43 0.09 -2.97
N ASP A 87 11.01 -0.74 -3.91
CA ASP A 87 9.59 -0.99 -4.16
C ASP A 87 8.90 -1.71 -2.98
N ASP A 88 9.66 -2.34 -2.09
CA ASP A 88 9.18 -3.22 -1.04
C ASP A 88 9.19 -2.56 0.36
N ILE A 89 10.28 -1.85 0.70
CA ILE A 89 10.50 -1.27 2.04
C ILE A 89 10.99 0.18 2.01
N PHE A 90 10.60 0.92 3.05
CA PHE A 90 11.12 2.24 3.39
C PHE A 90 12.04 2.14 4.60
N CYS A 91 13.24 2.67 4.51
CA CYS A 91 14.23 2.61 5.57
C CYS A 91 14.68 4.01 5.97
N THR A 92 14.67 4.29 7.27
CA THR A 92 15.28 5.50 7.84
C THR A 92 16.37 5.11 8.81
N ILE A 93 17.55 5.70 8.66
CA ILE A 93 18.75 5.35 9.43
C ILE A 93 19.19 6.54 10.29
N SER A 94 19.60 6.25 11.53
CA SER A 94 20.11 7.24 12.47
C SER A 94 21.63 7.27 12.46
N ASP A 95 22.23 8.43 12.72
CA ASP A 95 23.66 8.66 12.91
C ASP A 95 24.01 8.72 14.40
N THR A 96 23.16 8.14 15.23
CA THR A 96 23.25 8.18 16.69
C THR A 96 24.33 7.24 17.21
N LYS A 97 24.78 7.46 18.46
CA LYS A 97 25.69 6.53 19.17
C LYS A 97 25.00 5.19 19.41
N PHE A 98 25.77 4.13 19.66
CA PHE A 98 25.32 2.75 19.92
C PHE A 98 24.10 2.60 20.87
N LYS A 99 23.94 3.49 21.86
CA LYS A 99 22.75 3.54 22.72
C LYS A 99 21.97 4.84 22.49
N PRO A 100 21.15 4.91 21.43
CA PRO A 100 20.35 6.08 21.15
C PRO A 100 19.29 6.32 22.24
N LYS A 101 19.10 7.58 22.63
CA LYS A 101 17.96 7.99 23.45
C LYS A 101 16.78 8.27 22.54
N GLY A 102 15.79 7.38 22.52
CA GLY A 102 14.51 7.60 21.83
C GLY A 102 14.52 7.38 20.32
N LEU A 103 15.63 6.91 19.74
CA LEU A 103 15.74 6.55 18.32
C LEU A 103 16.13 5.09 18.17
N TYR A 104 15.86 4.53 16.99
CA TYR A 104 16.39 3.24 16.58
C TYR A 104 17.54 3.46 15.60
N HIS A 105 18.52 2.56 15.58
CA HIS A 105 19.59 2.64 14.59
C HIS A 105 19.05 2.60 13.16
N LEU A 106 18.10 1.71 12.92
CA LEU A 106 17.37 1.58 11.67
C LEU A 106 15.88 1.45 11.97
N LYS A 107 15.04 2.14 11.22
CA LYS A 107 13.59 1.96 11.22
C LYS A 107 13.16 1.55 9.82
N ILE A 108 12.41 0.46 9.72
CA ILE A 108 11.94 -0.11 8.47
C ILE A 108 10.42 -0.12 8.46
N GLN A 109 9.81 0.41 7.41
CA GLN A 109 8.39 0.32 7.14
C GLN A 109 8.17 -0.56 5.91
N PHE A 110 7.34 -1.59 6.09
CA PHE A 110 6.92 -2.50 5.05
C PHE A 110 5.78 -1.84 4.28
N ARG A 111 5.89 -1.80 2.95
CA ARG A 111 4.83 -1.22 2.14
C ARG A 111 3.64 -2.17 2.04
N SER A 112 2.43 -1.64 1.96
CA SER A 112 1.22 -2.45 1.80
C SER A 112 1.26 -3.35 0.57
N ILE A 113 1.84 -2.87 -0.53
CA ILE A 113 2.07 -3.69 -1.74
C ILE A 113 2.98 -4.89 -1.46
N PHE A 114 4.02 -4.71 -0.66
CA PHE A 114 4.98 -5.75 -0.32
C PHE A 114 4.31 -6.84 0.52
N LEU A 115 3.55 -6.42 1.53
CA LEU A 115 2.79 -7.32 2.41
C LEU A 115 1.67 -8.05 1.65
N LEU A 116 0.95 -7.35 0.76
CA LEU A 116 -0.11 -7.92 -0.06
C LEU A 116 0.42 -8.98 -1.04
N LYS A 117 1.60 -8.71 -1.61
CA LYS A 117 2.30 -9.58 -2.53
C LYS A 117 2.82 -10.83 -1.80
N TYR A 118 3.80 -10.66 -0.91
CA TYR A 118 4.48 -11.82 -0.36
C TYR A 118 3.76 -12.46 0.84
N GLY A 119 2.81 -11.77 1.46
CA GLY A 119 2.31 -12.13 2.79
C GLY A 119 3.31 -11.73 3.88
N HIS A 120 2.81 -11.52 5.10
CA HIS A 120 3.60 -10.94 6.18
C HIS A 120 4.78 -11.83 6.63
N VAL A 121 4.61 -13.15 6.64
CA VAL A 121 5.68 -14.10 7.01
C VAL A 121 6.85 -14.00 6.03
N ARG A 122 6.59 -14.18 4.73
CA ARG A 122 7.64 -14.14 3.70
C ARG A 122 8.26 -12.75 3.56
N ALA A 123 7.45 -11.70 3.67
CA ALA A 123 7.94 -10.33 3.69
C ALA A 123 8.95 -10.12 4.84
N TYR A 124 8.63 -10.63 6.04
CA TYR A 124 9.53 -10.56 7.18
C TYR A 124 10.79 -11.38 6.99
N GLU A 125 10.72 -12.59 6.45
CA GLU A 125 11.90 -13.41 6.15
C GLU A 125 12.91 -12.66 5.25
N LEU A 126 12.43 -11.98 4.21
CA LEU A 126 13.27 -11.19 3.31
C LEU A 126 13.93 -10.02 4.05
N VAL A 127 13.17 -9.29 4.87
CA VAL A 127 13.70 -8.19 5.67
C VAL A 127 14.68 -8.68 6.74
N ASN A 128 14.42 -9.84 7.35
CA ASN A 128 15.30 -10.42 8.35
C ASN A 128 16.65 -10.83 7.74
N LYS A 129 16.64 -11.32 6.49
CA LYS A 129 17.87 -11.58 5.73
C LYS A 129 18.65 -10.29 5.47
N PHE A 130 17.96 -9.25 4.99
CA PHE A 130 18.55 -7.92 4.81
C PHE A 130 19.15 -7.35 6.11
N LEU A 131 18.46 -7.50 7.24
CA LEU A 131 18.98 -7.10 8.55
C LEU A 131 20.20 -7.93 8.97
N SER A 132 20.21 -9.23 8.67
CA SER A 132 21.35 -10.11 8.95
C SER A 132 22.58 -9.76 8.10
N ASP A 133 22.39 -9.21 6.91
CA ASP A 133 23.51 -8.71 6.10
C ASP A 133 24.12 -7.42 6.68
N ILE A 134 23.31 -6.58 7.32
CA ILE A 134 23.75 -5.33 7.97
C ILE A 134 24.33 -5.55 9.37
N PHE A 135 23.68 -6.40 10.18
CA PHE A 135 23.93 -6.54 11.62
C PHE A 135 24.43 -7.93 12.04
N LYS A 136 24.45 -8.92 11.12
CA LYS A 136 24.62 -10.35 11.47
C LYS A 136 23.60 -10.74 12.54
N GLU A 137 23.99 -11.41 13.61
CA GLU A 137 23.11 -11.73 14.74
C GLU A 137 22.99 -10.60 15.78
N HIS A 138 23.70 -9.48 15.60
CA HIS A 138 23.83 -8.44 16.61
C HIS A 138 22.73 -7.37 16.53
N PHE A 139 21.46 -7.79 16.46
CA PHE A 139 20.35 -6.86 16.44
C PHE A 139 19.15 -7.33 17.27
N LYS A 140 18.36 -6.35 17.70
CA LYS A 140 17.05 -6.56 18.33
C LYS A 140 15.99 -5.73 17.63
N ILE A 141 14.86 -6.37 17.34
CA ILE A 141 13.70 -5.75 16.71
C ILE A 141 12.70 -5.30 17.77
N SER A 142 12.01 -4.19 17.48
CA SER A 142 10.84 -3.72 18.21
C SER A 142 9.77 -3.29 17.22
N VAL A 143 8.53 -3.75 17.40
CA VAL A 143 7.43 -3.38 16.51
C VAL A 143 6.85 -2.04 16.93
N LEU A 144 6.92 -1.06 16.03
CA LEU A 144 6.55 0.33 16.25
C LEU A 144 5.13 0.64 15.81
N ARG A 145 4.65 -0.04 14.76
CA ARG A 145 3.29 0.11 14.24
C ARG A 145 2.85 -1.19 13.54
N LEU A 146 1.58 -1.54 13.75
CA LEU A 146 0.88 -2.64 13.10
C LEU A 146 -0.48 -2.13 12.64
N ASP A 147 -0.77 -2.25 11.35
CA ASP A 147 -2.08 -1.93 10.78
C ASP A 147 -2.68 -3.21 10.21
N LEU A 148 -3.83 -3.62 10.74
CA LEU A 148 -4.60 -4.77 10.28
C LEU A 148 -5.78 -4.29 9.46
N ALA A 149 -6.04 -4.89 8.31
CA ALA A 149 -7.11 -4.50 7.42
C ALA A 149 -7.98 -5.67 7.00
N THR A 150 -9.27 -5.41 6.84
CA THR A 150 -10.24 -6.30 6.16
C THR A 150 -10.93 -5.50 5.05
N ASP A 151 -10.89 -6.00 3.81
CA ASP A 151 -11.62 -5.45 2.68
C ASP A 151 -12.89 -6.27 2.43
N VAL A 152 -14.03 -5.60 2.27
CA VAL A 152 -15.34 -6.24 2.19
C VAL A 152 -16.16 -5.67 1.03
N THR A 153 -16.79 -6.54 0.25
CA THR A 153 -17.82 -6.17 -0.74
C THR A 153 -19.21 -6.68 -0.35
N GLY A 154 -20.23 -6.27 -1.08
CA GLY A 154 -21.65 -6.52 -0.76
C GLY A 154 -22.23 -5.57 0.28
N ILE A 155 -21.43 -4.62 0.78
CA ILE A 155 -21.83 -3.59 1.73
C ILE A 155 -21.71 -2.20 1.12
N LYS A 156 -22.57 -1.29 1.58
CA LYS A 156 -22.52 0.13 1.25
C LYS A 156 -22.84 0.95 2.49
N TYR A 157 -21.89 1.78 2.89
CA TYR A 157 -22.14 2.81 3.88
C TYR A 157 -22.77 4.05 3.24
N THR A 158 -23.81 4.54 3.89
CA THR A 158 -24.43 5.84 3.63
C THR A 158 -24.01 6.82 4.72
N PRO A 159 -24.13 8.13 4.48
CA PRO A 159 -23.79 9.13 5.49
C PRO A 159 -24.56 8.97 6.81
N GLN A 160 -25.80 8.47 6.78
CA GLN A 160 -26.61 8.23 7.97
C GLN A 160 -26.13 7.03 8.79
N ASP A 161 -25.39 6.10 8.16
CA ASP A 161 -24.82 4.93 8.84
C ASP A 161 -23.77 5.32 9.88
N PHE A 162 -23.33 6.59 9.91
CA PHE A 162 -22.51 7.09 11.02
C PHE A 162 -23.18 6.87 12.39
N LEU A 163 -24.50 7.03 12.49
CA LEU A 163 -25.25 6.84 13.74
C LEU A 163 -25.26 5.38 14.22
N GLN A 164 -24.94 4.44 13.32
CA GLN A 164 -24.82 3.03 13.63
C GLN A 164 -23.48 2.73 14.33
N PHE A 165 -22.51 3.64 14.27
CA PHE A 165 -21.24 3.50 14.96
C PHE A 165 -21.26 4.14 16.35
N ARG A 166 -20.72 3.43 17.36
CA ARG A 166 -20.44 4.01 18.68
C ARG A 166 -19.01 3.70 19.09
N SER A 167 -18.28 4.76 19.40
CA SER A 167 -16.94 4.67 19.97
C SER A 167 -16.83 5.56 21.21
N LEU A 168 -15.95 5.16 22.13
CA LEU A 168 -15.46 6.02 23.22
C LEU A 168 -14.29 6.90 22.75
N LYS A 169 -13.84 6.74 21.49
CA LYS A 169 -12.77 7.53 20.89
C LYS A 169 -13.34 8.71 20.11
N ARG A 170 -12.52 9.75 19.97
CA ARG A 170 -12.82 10.90 19.10
C ARG A 170 -13.00 10.44 17.66
N VAL A 171 -13.86 11.13 16.92
CA VAL A 171 -14.19 10.78 15.54
C VAL A 171 -13.75 11.91 14.61
N SER A 172 -13.19 11.55 13.46
CA SER A 172 -12.82 12.50 12.40
C SER A 172 -13.19 11.97 11.02
N ASN A 173 -13.37 12.87 10.05
CA ASN A 173 -13.55 12.50 8.65
C ASN A 173 -12.23 11.92 8.09
N TYR A 174 -12.34 10.87 7.28
CA TYR A 174 -11.20 10.23 6.63
C TYR A 174 -10.53 11.11 5.56
N SER A 175 -11.30 11.91 4.79
CA SER A 175 -10.73 12.67 3.67
C SER A 175 -9.86 13.87 4.08
N ASP A 176 -10.05 14.41 5.29
CA ASP A 176 -9.20 15.44 5.87
C ASP A 176 -7.85 14.89 6.39
N GLN A 177 -7.75 13.59 6.65
CA GLN A 177 -6.51 12.92 7.02
C GLN A 177 -5.72 12.43 5.81
N TYR A 178 -6.39 11.91 4.77
CA TYR A 178 -5.71 11.29 3.63
C TYR A 178 -4.94 12.28 2.73
N LYS A 179 -5.38 13.54 2.62
CA LYS A 179 -4.61 14.59 1.92
C LYS A 179 -3.29 14.94 2.61
N LYS A 180 -3.08 14.51 3.85
CA LYS A 180 -1.87 14.81 4.64
C LYS A 180 -0.77 13.75 4.51
N ASP A 181 -1.10 12.50 4.16
CA ASP A 181 -0.14 11.38 4.23
C ASP A 181 0.53 11.02 2.89
N ASP A 182 -0.07 11.32 1.74
CA ASP A 182 0.49 10.93 0.42
C ASP A 182 1.33 12.04 -0.27
N ASP A 183 1.31 13.32 0.17
CA ASP A 183 2.08 14.38 -0.54
C ASP A 183 2.68 15.55 0.28
N ASP A 184 2.40 15.77 1.58
CA ASP A 184 2.95 16.96 2.29
C ASP A 184 3.45 16.71 3.73
N LEU A 185 4.74 17.04 3.93
CA LEU A 185 5.50 17.04 5.19
C LEU A 185 5.10 18.19 6.16
N ILE A 186 3.87 18.69 6.15
CA ILE A 186 3.43 19.76 7.06
C ILE A 186 2.08 19.40 7.67
N ILE A 187 2.11 19.20 8.99
CA ILE A 187 0.92 19.04 9.83
C ILE A 187 0.28 20.42 9.99
N ASP A 188 -0.84 20.67 9.30
CA ASP A 188 -1.72 21.79 9.68
C ASP A 188 -2.52 21.38 10.92
N GLU A 189 -2.26 22.06 12.05
CA GLU A 189 -2.88 21.85 13.36
C GLU A 189 -4.35 22.30 13.41
N ASN A 190 -4.89 22.89 12.34
CA ASN A 190 -6.23 23.50 12.33
C ASN A 190 -7.35 22.67 11.68
N SER A 191 -7.21 21.35 11.54
CA SER A 191 -8.35 20.53 11.07
C SER A 191 -9.49 20.50 12.11
N PRO A 192 -10.76 20.56 11.69
CA PRO A 192 -11.89 20.48 12.61
C PRO A 192 -11.91 19.10 13.29
N VAL A 193 -11.61 19.08 14.59
CA VAL A 193 -11.69 17.89 15.45
C VAL A 193 -12.98 18.00 16.25
N PHE A 194 -13.89 17.04 16.08
CA PHE A 194 -15.13 16.97 16.86
C PHE A 194 -14.83 16.28 18.19
N ASN A 195 -14.96 17.02 19.28
CA ASN A 195 -14.60 16.54 20.61
C ASN A 195 -15.78 15.88 21.33
N ASP A 196 -17.01 16.19 20.90
CA ASP A 196 -18.24 15.61 21.40
C ASP A 196 -19.04 14.96 20.27
N ILE A 197 -19.70 13.83 20.56
CA ILE A 197 -20.55 13.09 19.60
C ILE A 197 -21.77 13.92 19.17
N THR A 198 -22.13 14.93 19.98
CA THR A 198 -23.23 15.87 19.73
C THR A 198 -22.88 16.93 18.68
N GLU A 199 -21.59 17.19 18.44
CA GLU A 199 -21.09 18.13 17.43
C GLU A 199 -21.02 17.50 16.03
N ILE A 200 -21.19 16.18 15.97
CA ILE A 200 -21.06 15.39 14.75
C ILE A 200 -22.42 15.29 14.06
N ASN A 201 -22.53 15.84 12.86
CA ASN A 201 -23.68 15.67 11.99
C ASN A 201 -23.31 14.97 10.67
N VAL A 202 -24.34 14.51 9.96
CA VAL A 202 -24.20 13.79 8.69
C VAL A 202 -23.36 14.57 7.66
N ASN A 203 -23.39 15.91 7.67
CA ASN A 203 -22.63 16.74 6.73
C ASN A 203 -21.11 16.69 7.00
N ASN A 204 -20.67 16.33 8.19
CA ASN A 204 -19.25 16.25 8.54
C ASN A 204 -18.52 15.08 7.85
N PHE A 205 -19.24 14.08 7.31
CA PHE A 205 -18.68 12.91 6.60
C PHE A 205 -19.12 12.83 5.13
N MET A 206 -19.74 13.90 4.63
CA MET A 206 -20.19 13.99 3.25
C MET A 206 -19.28 14.87 2.42
N ARG A 207 -18.93 14.40 1.23
CA ARG A 207 -18.60 15.28 0.12
C ARG A 207 -19.61 15.05 -0.99
N PHE A 208 -20.34 16.11 -1.36
CA PHE A 208 -21.34 16.09 -2.43
C PHE A 208 -22.34 14.90 -2.33
N THR A 209 -22.91 14.66 -1.13
CA THR A 209 -23.93 13.62 -0.81
C THR A 209 -23.46 12.16 -0.66
N ARG A 210 -22.15 11.87 -0.53
CA ARG A 210 -21.62 10.49 -0.37
C ARG A 210 -20.69 10.33 0.83
N PHE A 211 -20.73 9.16 1.46
CA PHE A 211 -19.81 8.76 2.54
C PHE A 211 -18.43 8.44 1.96
N GLU A 212 -17.38 9.11 2.44
CA GLU A 212 -15.99 8.88 2.00
C GLU A 212 -15.23 7.97 2.97
N GLY A 213 -15.45 8.16 4.27
CA GLY A 213 -14.90 7.33 5.33
C GLY A 213 -14.93 8.03 6.69
N VAL A 214 -14.65 7.26 7.73
CA VAL A 214 -14.62 7.71 9.12
C VAL A 214 -13.41 7.11 9.84
N SER A 215 -12.80 7.89 10.72
CA SER A 215 -11.72 7.46 11.62
C SER A 215 -12.19 7.59 13.07
N PHE A 216 -11.93 6.57 13.89
CA PHE A 216 -12.21 6.51 15.32
C PHE A 216 -10.88 6.42 16.08
N GLY A 217 -10.57 7.45 16.85
CA GLY A 217 -9.32 7.58 17.60
C GLY A 217 -8.19 8.20 16.79
N LYS A 218 -6.99 8.08 17.36
CA LYS A 218 -5.72 8.50 16.77
C LYS A 218 -4.62 7.57 17.26
N ASN A 219 -3.44 7.63 16.65
CA ASN A 219 -2.27 6.91 17.14
C ASN A 219 -2.10 7.15 18.66
N PRO A 220 -1.92 6.11 19.49
CA PRO A 220 -1.49 4.74 19.15
C PRO A 220 -2.62 3.71 18.96
N HIS A 221 -3.89 4.09 18.95
CA HIS A 221 -5.00 3.14 18.86
C HIS A 221 -6.16 3.74 18.07
N MET A 222 -6.32 3.31 16.83
CA MET A 222 -7.24 3.91 15.87
C MET A 222 -7.93 2.85 15.02
N PHE A 223 -9.17 3.11 14.63
CA PHE A 223 -9.94 2.29 13.68
C PHE A 223 -10.46 3.16 12.54
N ARG A 224 -10.42 2.69 11.30
CA ARG A 224 -10.86 3.43 10.11
C ARG A 224 -11.81 2.59 9.27
N VAL A 225 -12.81 3.24 8.70
CA VAL A 225 -13.71 2.64 7.71
C VAL A 225 -13.81 3.56 6.50
N TYR A 226 -13.48 3.08 5.31
CA TYR A 226 -13.46 3.94 4.12
C TYR A 226 -13.71 3.18 2.82
N ASP A 227 -14.20 3.90 1.79
CA ASP A 227 -14.37 3.35 0.45
C ASP A 227 -13.00 3.14 -0.22
N LYS A 228 -12.60 1.86 -0.36
CA LYS A 228 -11.28 1.48 -0.84
C LYS A 228 -11.17 1.57 -2.36
N ILE A 229 -12.25 1.33 -3.11
CA ILE A 229 -12.22 1.35 -4.59
C ILE A 229 -11.67 2.68 -5.11
N LYS A 230 -12.16 3.81 -4.58
CA LYS A 230 -11.72 5.14 -5.02
C LYS A 230 -10.24 5.39 -4.75
N GLN A 231 -9.76 4.99 -3.57
CA GLN A 231 -8.35 5.13 -3.20
C GLN A 231 -7.46 4.27 -4.09
N VAL A 232 -7.92 3.07 -4.45
CA VAL A 232 -7.17 2.15 -5.30
C VAL A 232 -7.12 2.68 -6.73
N GLN A 233 -8.22 3.18 -7.29
CA GLN A 233 -8.29 3.73 -8.65
C GLN A 233 -7.33 4.90 -8.90
N SER A 234 -6.99 5.69 -7.88
CA SER A 234 -6.04 6.80 -8.01
C SER A 234 -4.57 6.37 -7.90
N LYS A 235 -4.27 5.13 -7.51
CA LYS A 235 -2.89 4.66 -7.27
C LYS A 235 -2.37 3.77 -8.41
N ASN A 236 -1.05 3.83 -8.64
CA ASN A 236 -0.34 2.95 -9.58
C ASN A 236 -0.42 1.45 -9.22
N ILE A 237 -0.86 1.13 -8.00
CA ILE A 237 -0.98 -0.23 -7.47
C ILE A 237 -2.37 -0.85 -7.72
N SER A 238 -3.25 -0.11 -8.42
CA SER A 238 -4.67 -0.46 -8.58
C SER A 238 -4.89 -1.89 -9.05
N THR A 239 -4.12 -2.31 -10.05
CA THR A 239 -4.23 -3.66 -10.63
C THR A 239 -3.94 -4.76 -9.62
N LEU A 240 -2.93 -4.63 -8.76
CA LEU A 240 -2.61 -5.70 -7.80
C LEU A 240 -3.76 -5.92 -6.82
N ILE A 241 -4.32 -4.84 -6.29
CA ILE A 241 -5.41 -4.91 -5.32
C ILE A 241 -6.68 -5.46 -5.98
N PHE A 242 -7.01 -5.00 -7.21
CA PHE A 242 -8.14 -5.55 -7.95
C PHE A 242 -7.97 -7.03 -8.27
N THR A 243 -6.79 -7.46 -8.73
CA THR A 243 -6.49 -8.88 -8.99
C THR A 243 -6.67 -9.72 -7.73
N LYS A 244 -6.18 -9.26 -6.56
CA LYS A 244 -6.41 -9.97 -5.28
C LYS A 244 -7.89 -10.15 -5.00
N TRP A 245 -8.66 -9.08 -5.16
CA TRP A 245 -10.09 -9.10 -4.88
C TRP A 245 -10.82 -10.02 -5.85
N GLU A 246 -10.47 -10.00 -7.15
CA GLU A 246 -11.07 -10.86 -8.18
C GLU A 246 -10.82 -12.34 -7.91
N ILE A 247 -9.59 -12.72 -7.52
CA ILE A 247 -9.26 -14.09 -7.07
C ILE A 247 -10.16 -14.51 -5.90
N ASN A 248 -10.55 -13.56 -5.06
CA ASN A 248 -11.40 -13.78 -3.90
C ASN A 248 -12.90 -13.52 -4.18
N GLY A 249 -13.28 -13.50 -5.45
CA GLY A 249 -14.68 -13.49 -5.89
C GLY A 249 -15.31 -12.10 -6.04
N PHE A 250 -14.51 -11.03 -6.07
CA PHE A 250 -14.96 -9.71 -6.52
C PHE A 250 -15.22 -9.74 -8.03
N ASN A 251 -16.35 -9.22 -8.47
CA ASN A 251 -16.67 -9.05 -9.88
C ASN A 251 -16.91 -7.56 -10.18
N PRO A 252 -15.97 -6.88 -10.87
CA PRO A 252 -16.09 -5.45 -11.18
C PRO A 252 -17.35 -5.04 -11.95
N ALA A 253 -18.02 -5.98 -12.64
CA ALA A 253 -19.25 -5.69 -13.38
C ALA A 253 -20.48 -5.54 -12.46
N VAL A 254 -20.45 -6.13 -11.26
CA VAL A 254 -21.62 -6.18 -10.35
C VAL A 254 -21.33 -5.68 -8.94
N ASP A 255 -20.08 -5.76 -8.50
CA ASP A 255 -19.65 -5.35 -7.17
C ASP A 255 -19.21 -3.88 -7.21
N MET A 256 -20.12 -3.01 -6.81
CA MET A 256 -19.96 -1.57 -6.96
C MET A 256 -19.08 -0.92 -5.89
N PHE A 257 -18.91 -1.57 -4.73
CA PHE A 257 -18.23 -0.99 -3.56
C PHE A 257 -17.34 -2.04 -2.89
N VAL A 258 -16.18 -1.58 -2.43
CA VAL A 258 -15.34 -2.31 -1.46
C VAL A 258 -14.99 -1.35 -0.35
N PHE A 259 -15.37 -1.68 0.87
CA PHE A 259 -15.02 -0.91 2.06
C PHE A 259 -13.91 -1.61 2.82
N ARG A 260 -12.93 -0.81 3.26
CA ARG A 260 -11.88 -1.28 4.15
C ARG A 260 -12.19 -0.92 5.58
N HIS A 261 -12.00 -1.88 6.47
CA HIS A 261 -11.98 -1.74 7.91
C HIS A 261 -10.56 -1.94 8.39
N GLU A 262 -9.98 -0.95 9.06
CA GLU A 262 -8.55 -0.92 9.35
C GLU A 262 -8.29 -0.55 10.81
N ALA A 263 -7.53 -1.38 11.53
CA ALA A 263 -7.13 -1.17 12.91
C ALA A 263 -5.63 -0.86 12.98
N GLU A 264 -5.27 0.34 13.46
CA GLU A 264 -3.90 0.79 13.64
C GLU A 264 -3.50 0.73 15.12
N PHE A 265 -2.38 0.07 15.39
CA PHE A 265 -1.74 -0.04 16.69
C PHE A 265 -0.33 0.58 16.64
N GLY A 266 -0.13 1.67 17.38
CA GLY A 266 1.20 2.23 17.63
C GLY A 266 1.93 1.51 18.76
N ARG A 267 3.23 1.79 18.90
CA ARG A 267 4.15 1.13 19.86
C ARG A 267 3.57 0.95 21.27
N SER A 268 2.98 2.01 21.83
CA SER A 268 2.46 1.98 23.19
C SER A 268 1.18 1.14 23.34
N ALA A 269 0.38 0.96 22.28
CA ALA A 269 -0.73 0.01 22.27
C ALA A 269 -0.20 -1.42 22.13
N ILE A 270 0.73 -1.66 21.20
CA ILE A 270 1.38 -2.96 21.01
C ILE A 270 2.00 -3.46 22.32
N LYS A 271 2.76 -2.61 23.03
CA LYS A 271 3.39 -2.97 24.30
C LYS A 271 2.42 -3.36 25.42
N ARG A 272 1.15 -2.92 25.36
CA ARG A 272 0.13 -3.35 26.32
C ARG A 272 -0.50 -4.70 25.97
N LEU A 273 -0.42 -5.10 24.70
CA LEU A 273 -1.01 -6.34 24.18
C LEU A 273 -0.02 -7.50 24.12
N ILE A 274 1.28 -7.21 24.23
CA ILE A 274 2.35 -8.21 24.28
C ILE A 274 2.76 -8.45 25.76
N PRO A 275 2.95 -9.71 26.19
CA PRO A 275 3.49 -10.03 27.51
C PRO A 275 4.85 -9.37 27.78
N ILE A 276 5.08 -8.98 29.03
CA ILE A 276 6.28 -8.23 29.44
C ILE A 276 7.59 -8.97 29.09
N ASN A 277 7.57 -10.30 29.16
CA ASN A 277 8.75 -11.15 28.97
C ASN A 277 8.93 -11.63 27.53
N GLU A 278 8.09 -11.19 26.59
CA GLU A 278 8.21 -11.59 25.19
C GLU A 278 9.46 -10.98 24.56
N SER A 279 10.35 -11.85 24.07
CA SER A 279 11.60 -11.44 23.42
C SER A 279 11.44 -11.23 21.93
N ASP A 280 10.57 -12.01 21.28
CA ASP A 280 10.31 -11.94 19.85
C ASP A 280 8.92 -11.36 19.58
N GLU A 281 8.87 -10.03 19.51
CA GLU A 281 7.63 -9.31 19.26
C GLU A 281 7.03 -9.62 17.88
N ILE A 282 7.84 -9.97 16.88
CA ILE A 282 7.33 -10.27 15.54
C ILE A 282 6.63 -11.63 15.56
N ALA A 283 7.29 -12.67 16.08
CA ALA A 283 6.71 -13.99 16.19
C ALA A 283 5.43 -13.97 17.03
N TYR A 284 5.44 -13.25 18.17
CA TYR A 284 4.24 -13.10 18.99
C TYR A 284 3.10 -12.44 18.22
N ILE A 285 3.34 -11.31 17.54
CA ILE A 285 2.28 -10.61 16.81
C ILE A 285 1.70 -11.49 15.70
N PHE A 286 2.55 -12.16 14.91
CA PHE A 286 2.10 -13.00 13.80
C PHE A 286 1.24 -14.17 14.29
N ASN A 287 1.58 -14.77 15.43
CA ASN A 287 0.79 -15.84 16.04
C ASN A 287 -0.53 -15.37 16.67
N HIS A 288 -0.75 -14.05 16.81
CA HIS A 288 -1.90 -13.50 17.54
C HIS A 288 -2.65 -12.41 16.75
N LEU A 289 -2.52 -12.36 15.42
CA LEU A 289 -3.16 -11.33 14.58
C LEU A 289 -4.68 -11.23 14.82
N GLY A 290 -5.37 -12.35 14.99
CA GLY A 290 -6.80 -12.37 15.32
C GLY A 290 -7.14 -11.70 16.65
N ALA A 291 -6.27 -11.80 17.66
CA ALA A 291 -6.47 -11.11 18.93
C ALA A 291 -6.29 -9.60 18.78
N PHE A 292 -5.26 -9.15 18.04
CA PHE A 292 -5.09 -7.75 17.69
C PHE A 292 -6.30 -7.23 16.89
N TRP A 293 -6.79 -7.99 15.92
CA TRP A 293 -7.97 -7.61 15.14
C TRP A 293 -9.23 -7.45 16.00
N SER A 294 -9.48 -8.40 16.91
CA SER A 294 -10.59 -8.31 17.87
C SER A 294 -10.48 -7.04 18.75
N GLN A 295 -9.28 -6.70 19.21
CA GLN A 295 -9.04 -5.44 19.92
C GLN A 295 -9.34 -4.22 19.04
N GLY A 296 -8.99 -4.27 17.75
CA GLY A 296 -9.29 -3.24 16.77
C GLY A 296 -10.79 -3.03 16.59
N LEU A 297 -11.56 -4.10 16.41
CA LEU A 297 -13.02 -4.06 16.31
C LEU A 297 -13.67 -3.53 17.60
N SER A 298 -13.06 -3.71 18.77
CA SER A 298 -13.55 -3.18 20.04
C SER A 298 -13.45 -1.64 20.15
N ILE A 299 -12.64 -0.99 19.29
CA ILE A 299 -12.47 0.48 19.28
C ILE A 299 -13.81 1.16 18.96
N CYS A 300 -14.60 0.57 18.08
CA CYS A 300 -15.87 1.13 17.65
C CYS A 300 -16.87 0.00 17.47
N LYS A 301 -17.99 0.02 18.19
CA LYS A 301 -19.10 -0.89 17.97
C LYS A 301 -19.95 -0.42 16.80
N TRP A 302 -20.56 -1.37 16.09
CA TRP A 302 -21.58 -1.12 15.08
C TRP A 302 -22.92 -1.73 15.52
N TYR A 303 -24.02 -1.02 15.30
CA TYR A 303 -25.38 -1.41 15.69
C TYR A 303 -26.31 -1.37 14.48
N ASP A 304 -27.08 -2.45 14.29
CA ASP A 304 -28.08 -2.56 13.23
C ASP A 304 -29.34 -1.77 13.59
N LEU A 305 -29.29 -0.45 13.40
CA LEU A 305 -30.41 0.44 13.70
C LEU A 305 -31.42 0.45 12.54
N THR A 306 -32.70 0.46 12.88
CA THR A 306 -33.80 0.67 11.93
C THR A 306 -33.86 2.11 11.45
N ASP A 307 -34.54 2.35 10.32
CA ASP A 307 -34.76 3.70 9.79
C ASP A 307 -35.51 4.61 10.80
N ASP A 308 -36.47 4.07 11.56
CA ASP A 308 -37.15 4.81 12.64
C ASP A 308 -36.16 5.25 13.73
N GLU A 309 -35.32 4.33 14.20
CA GLU A 309 -34.30 4.61 15.22
C GLU A 309 -33.29 5.67 14.73
N ILE A 310 -32.83 5.56 13.48
CA ILE A 310 -31.95 6.54 12.83
C ILE A 310 -32.63 7.91 12.71
N ASN A 311 -33.90 7.96 12.27
CA ASN A 311 -34.65 9.20 12.13
C ASN A 311 -34.85 9.89 13.47
N ARG A 312 -35.18 9.14 14.52
CA ARG A 312 -35.32 9.67 15.88
C ARG A 312 -34.01 10.25 16.39
N LEU A 313 -32.89 9.55 16.16
CA LEU A 313 -31.55 10.04 16.54
C LEU A 313 -31.17 11.32 15.78
N ASN A 314 -31.46 11.39 14.48
CA ASN A 314 -31.20 12.56 13.64
C ASN A 314 -32.06 13.79 13.99
N ALA A 315 -33.31 13.58 14.43
CA ALA A 315 -34.23 14.67 14.74
C ALA A 315 -33.76 15.54 15.92
N GLY A 316 -32.76 15.10 16.72
CA GLY A 316 -32.20 15.86 17.83
C GLY A 316 -33.18 16.14 18.98
N THR A 317 -34.37 15.56 18.93
CA THR A 317 -35.49 15.81 19.86
C THR A 317 -35.59 14.79 20.99
N ILE A 318 -34.76 13.73 20.98
CA ILE A 318 -34.74 12.73 22.05
C ILE A 318 -33.67 13.08 23.10
N GLN A 319 -34.05 12.99 24.38
CA GLN A 319 -33.13 13.09 25.50
C GLN A 319 -32.02 12.02 25.39
N SER A 320 -30.82 12.31 25.91
CA SER A 320 -29.64 11.43 25.87
C SER A 320 -29.91 10.01 26.42
N ASP A 321 -30.70 9.90 27.48
CA ASP A 321 -31.12 8.60 28.05
C ASP A 321 -31.99 7.78 27.10
N SER A 322 -32.77 8.45 26.24
CA SER A 322 -33.57 7.79 25.22
C SER A 322 -32.69 7.29 24.06
N ALA A 323 -31.65 8.03 23.68
CA ALA A 323 -30.66 7.58 22.70
C ALA A 323 -29.89 6.35 23.20
N ARG A 324 -29.42 6.35 24.46
CA ARG A 324 -28.71 5.20 25.06
C ARG A 324 -29.57 3.93 25.07
N LYS A 325 -30.87 4.05 25.37
CA LYS A 325 -31.82 2.93 25.36
C LYS A 325 -31.99 2.30 23.98
N ILE A 326 -31.89 3.07 22.89
CA ILE A 326 -31.94 2.52 21.52
C ILE A 326 -30.80 1.53 21.30
N TYR A 327 -29.56 1.95 21.56
CA TYR A 327 -28.39 1.07 21.42
C TYR A 327 -28.42 -0.13 22.36
N GLN A 328 -28.84 0.06 23.62
CA GLN A 328 -28.99 -1.03 24.57
C GLN A 328 -30.01 -2.07 24.10
N ARG A 329 -31.14 -1.65 23.52
CA ARG A 329 -32.13 -2.60 22.96
C ARG A 329 -31.54 -3.41 21.82
N CYS A 330 -30.74 -2.78 20.96
CA CYS A 330 -30.04 -3.47 19.88
C CYS A 330 -29.04 -4.52 20.42
N ASP A 331 -28.31 -4.23 21.50
CA ASP A 331 -27.41 -5.21 22.15
C ASP A 331 -28.16 -6.46 22.70
N PHE A 332 -29.44 -6.34 23.06
CA PHE A 332 -30.26 -7.43 23.62
C PHE A 332 -31.17 -8.13 22.60
N ASP A 333 -31.21 -7.66 21.35
CA ASP A 333 -32.07 -8.21 20.30
C ASP A 333 -31.27 -9.15 19.39
N ASP A 334 -31.43 -10.46 19.59
CA ASP A 334 -30.72 -11.48 18.84
C ASP A 334 -31.10 -11.56 17.35
N ASN A 335 -32.16 -10.88 16.92
CA ASN A 335 -32.56 -10.83 15.51
C ASN A 335 -31.81 -9.75 14.71
N ARG A 336 -31.08 -8.86 15.39
CA ARG A 336 -30.29 -7.79 14.75
C ARG A 336 -29.06 -8.36 14.05
N LEU A 337 -28.67 -7.74 12.94
CA LEU A 337 -27.44 -8.11 12.23
C LEU A 337 -26.22 -7.85 13.12
N LYS A 338 -25.42 -8.89 13.40
CA LYS A 338 -24.16 -8.78 14.13
C LYS A 338 -22.98 -8.60 13.14
N PHE A 339 -22.92 -7.45 12.48
CA PHE A 339 -21.95 -7.22 11.39
C PHE A 339 -20.49 -7.41 11.82
N TRP A 340 -20.10 -7.00 13.02
CA TRP A 340 -18.76 -7.23 13.55
C TRP A 340 -18.43 -8.70 13.77
N ASP A 341 -19.41 -9.54 14.11
CA ASP A 341 -19.19 -10.98 14.24
C ASP A 341 -18.88 -11.61 12.87
N MET A 342 -19.34 -11.00 11.77
CA MET A 342 -19.00 -11.44 10.42
C MET A 342 -17.54 -11.09 10.04
N LEU A 343 -16.96 -10.04 10.62
CA LEU A 343 -15.57 -9.64 10.38
C LEU A 343 -14.59 -10.20 11.42
N LEU A 344 -15.09 -10.62 12.58
CA LEU A 344 -14.28 -11.09 13.71
C LEU A 344 -13.38 -12.28 13.37
N PRO A 345 -13.84 -13.31 12.62
CA PRO A 345 -12.98 -14.43 12.26
C PRO A 345 -11.76 -13.94 11.47
N TRP A 346 -10.59 -14.07 12.08
CA TRP A 346 -9.32 -13.82 11.42
C TRP A 346 -8.84 -15.11 10.77
N GLY A 347 -8.67 -15.11 9.46
CA GLY A 347 -8.18 -16.27 8.72
C GLY A 347 -6.95 -15.93 7.91
N ASP A 348 -5.76 -16.21 8.46
CA ASP A 348 -4.50 -16.12 7.71
C ASP A 348 -4.51 -17.03 6.47
N ASP A 349 -5.26 -18.14 6.55
CA ASP A 349 -5.39 -19.17 5.51
C ASP A 349 -6.40 -18.82 4.42
N LYS A 350 -7.26 -17.81 4.66
CA LYS A 350 -8.45 -17.63 3.82
C LYS A 350 -8.14 -17.08 2.43
N PHE A 351 -6.95 -16.51 2.17
CA PHE A 351 -6.68 -15.90 0.87
C PHE A 351 -5.20 -15.98 0.42
N LYS A 352 -4.94 -16.82 -0.60
CA LYS A 352 -3.64 -17.04 -1.26
C LYS A 352 -2.81 -15.76 -1.43
N ALA A 353 -1.62 -15.68 -0.84
CA ALA A 353 -0.68 -14.55 -1.07
C ALA A 353 -0.53 -14.29 -2.58
N LEU A 354 -0.49 -13.02 -2.99
CA LEU A 354 -0.27 -12.69 -4.39
C LEU A 354 1.18 -13.00 -4.72
N THR A 355 1.48 -14.19 -5.20
CA THR A 355 2.86 -14.51 -5.50
C THR A 355 3.39 -13.46 -6.47
N MET A 356 4.69 -13.16 -6.44
CA MET A 356 5.33 -12.07 -7.20
C MET A 356 4.92 -12.03 -8.69
N HIS A 357 4.43 -13.16 -9.17
CA HIS A 357 4.12 -13.48 -10.53
C HIS A 357 2.62 -13.37 -10.84
N ASP A 358 1.71 -13.18 -9.89
CA ASP A 358 0.24 -13.10 -10.08
C ASP A 358 -0.22 -11.87 -10.91
N LEU A 359 0.70 -10.98 -11.28
CA LEU A 359 0.42 -9.80 -12.10
C LEU A 359 0.55 -10.14 -13.58
N ILE A 360 -0.51 -10.71 -14.14
CA ILE A 360 -0.64 -10.83 -15.59
C ILE A 360 -1.00 -9.46 -16.16
N GLN A 361 -0.14 -8.93 -17.02
CA GLN A 361 -0.39 -7.68 -17.68
C GLN A 361 -1.42 -7.83 -18.80
N SER A 362 -2.30 -6.85 -18.94
CA SER A 362 -3.33 -6.79 -19.98
C SER A 362 -3.37 -5.40 -20.61
N LYS A 363 -4.07 -5.28 -21.74
CA LYS A 363 -4.29 -4.00 -22.41
C LYS A 363 -5.14 -3.11 -21.51
N ASP A 364 -4.65 -1.91 -21.20
CA ASP A 364 -5.37 -0.97 -20.33
C ASP A 364 -5.20 0.49 -20.77
N ILE A 365 -6.25 1.01 -21.41
CA ILE A 365 -6.30 2.41 -21.87
C ILE A 365 -6.27 3.41 -20.71
N LYS A 366 -6.75 3.05 -19.51
CA LYS A 366 -6.73 3.95 -18.35
C LYS A 366 -5.28 4.15 -17.90
N LYS A 367 -4.47 3.10 -17.86
CA LYS A 367 -3.03 3.21 -17.57
C LYS A 367 -2.29 4.06 -18.59
N ALA A 368 -2.56 3.88 -19.88
CA ALA A 368 -1.96 4.71 -20.93
C ALA A 368 -2.31 6.20 -20.74
N LYS A 369 -3.57 6.52 -20.41
CA LYS A 369 -4.00 7.88 -20.09
C LYS A 369 -3.32 8.43 -18.84
N MET A 370 -3.13 7.61 -17.79
CA MET A 370 -2.42 8.02 -16.58
C MET A 370 -0.96 8.33 -16.86
N ALA A 371 -0.27 7.49 -17.64
CA ALA A 371 1.11 7.72 -18.05
C ALA A 371 1.24 9.02 -18.87
N LEU A 372 0.32 9.26 -19.81
CA LEU A 372 0.31 10.51 -20.58
C LEU A 372 0.08 11.73 -19.67
N LYS A 373 -0.86 11.67 -18.73
CA LYS A 373 -1.08 12.75 -17.76
C LYS A 373 0.14 12.99 -16.87
N ALA A 374 0.81 11.92 -16.43
CA ALA A 374 2.04 12.02 -15.64
C ALA A 374 3.17 12.67 -16.46
N PHE A 375 3.32 12.28 -17.72
CA PHE A 375 4.25 12.93 -18.65
C PHE A 375 3.93 14.42 -18.82
N VAL A 376 2.65 14.77 -19.04
CA VAL A 376 2.20 16.17 -19.13
C VAL A 376 2.51 16.97 -17.88
N SER A 377 2.19 16.41 -16.71
CA SER A 377 2.51 17.01 -15.43
C SER A 377 4.01 17.22 -15.28
N ALA A 378 4.82 16.22 -15.65
CA ALA A 378 6.27 16.30 -15.55
C ALA A 378 6.84 17.40 -16.46
N VAL A 379 6.38 17.52 -17.70
CA VAL A 379 6.84 18.57 -18.63
C VAL A 379 6.51 19.96 -18.07
N TYR A 380 5.27 20.19 -17.63
CA TYR A 380 4.87 21.49 -17.06
C TYR A 380 5.66 21.84 -15.80
N THR A 381 5.89 20.85 -14.94
CA THR A 381 6.59 21.05 -13.65
C THR A 381 8.08 21.28 -13.84
N ASN A 382 8.71 20.68 -14.85
CA ASN A 382 10.17 20.73 -15.03
C ASN A 382 10.64 21.73 -16.09
N LEU A 383 9.85 21.97 -17.13
CA LEU A 383 10.26 22.81 -18.27
C LEU A 383 9.37 24.06 -18.44
N GLY A 384 8.28 24.16 -17.68
CA GLY A 384 7.33 25.28 -17.74
C GLY A 384 6.17 25.06 -18.72
N VAL A 385 5.33 26.09 -18.85
CA VAL A 385 4.00 25.99 -19.48
C VAL A 385 3.99 26.03 -21.01
N SER A 386 5.15 26.13 -21.67
CA SER A 386 5.21 26.19 -23.13
C SER A 386 4.87 24.84 -23.75
N GLY A 387 3.97 24.86 -24.75
CA GLY A 387 3.64 23.67 -25.54
C GLY A 387 4.83 23.11 -26.32
N GLU A 388 5.85 23.92 -26.62
CA GLU A 388 7.06 23.48 -27.33
C GLU A 388 7.93 22.53 -26.50
N ASN A 389 7.82 22.60 -25.16
CA ASN A 389 8.58 21.73 -24.27
C ASN A 389 8.23 20.24 -24.45
N PHE A 390 7.02 19.93 -24.88
CA PHE A 390 6.62 18.57 -25.21
C PHE A 390 7.40 18.02 -26.38
N LEU A 391 7.50 18.80 -27.45
CA LEU A 391 8.21 18.43 -28.64
C LEU A 391 9.71 18.35 -28.36
N TYR A 392 10.24 19.24 -27.52
CA TYR A 392 11.62 19.20 -27.06
C TYR A 392 11.93 17.87 -26.34
N VAL A 393 11.15 17.50 -25.31
CA VAL A 393 11.37 16.23 -24.58
C VAL A 393 11.23 15.02 -25.49
N PHE A 394 10.22 15.04 -26.37
CA PHE A 394 10.05 13.98 -27.36
C PHE A 394 11.27 13.85 -28.27
N THR A 395 11.82 14.97 -28.74
CA THR A 395 13.01 15.00 -29.62
C THR A 395 14.26 14.51 -28.90
N GLU A 396 14.51 14.95 -27.67
CA GLU A 396 15.66 14.46 -26.89
C GLU A 396 15.54 12.97 -26.58
N THR A 397 14.32 12.48 -26.27
CA THR A 397 14.07 11.04 -26.09
C THR A 397 14.36 10.24 -27.36
N LEU A 398 14.04 10.77 -28.54
CA LEU A 398 14.38 10.12 -29.80
C LEU A 398 15.90 10.04 -30.02
N LYS A 399 16.66 11.08 -29.65
CA LYS A 399 18.13 11.06 -29.72
C LYS A 399 18.73 10.03 -28.78
N ASP A 400 18.20 9.94 -27.55
CA ASP A 400 18.67 8.94 -26.57
C ASP A 400 18.45 7.52 -27.10
N LEU A 401 17.29 7.24 -27.68
CA LEU A 401 17.00 5.93 -28.28
C LEU A 401 17.85 5.67 -29.53
N GLU A 402 18.10 6.69 -30.36
CA GLU A 402 18.98 6.56 -31.51
C GLU A 402 20.43 6.22 -31.09
N ASN A 403 20.92 6.82 -30.00
CA ASN A 403 22.22 6.48 -29.40
C ASN A 403 22.27 5.03 -28.93
N ASP A 404 21.17 4.51 -28.40
CA ASP A 404 20.99 3.09 -28.06
C ASP A 404 20.73 2.21 -29.30
N GLY A 405 20.67 2.78 -30.51
CA GLY A 405 20.50 2.06 -31.76
C GLY A 405 19.09 1.52 -32.01
N LEU A 406 18.05 2.24 -31.55
CA LEU A 406 16.65 1.89 -31.76
C LEU A 406 15.73 3.11 -31.95
N THR A 407 14.60 2.88 -32.58
CA THR A 407 13.50 3.85 -32.69
C THR A 407 12.55 3.74 -31.50
N LEU A 408 11.68 4.75 -31.33
CA LEU A 408 10.61 4.72 -30.33
C LEU A 408 9.68 3.51 -30.50
N HIS A 409 9.41 3.12 -31.75
CA HIS A 409 8.56 1.96 -32.04
C HIS A 409 9.24 0.65 -31.61
N GLU A 410 10.52 0.47 -31.95
CA GLU A 410 11.33 -0.70 -31.57
C GLU A 410 11.49 -0.82 -30.04
N TYR A 411 11.66 0.31 -29.35
CA TYR A 411 11.64 0.34 -27.89
C TYR A 411 10.30 -0.17 -27.34
N GLY A 412 9.19 0.32 -27.89
CA GLY A 412 7.84 -0.12 -27.53
C GLY A 412 7.63 -1.62 -27.76
N LEU A 413 8.06 -2.15 -28.90
CA LEU A 413 8.03 -3.58 -29.20
C LEU A 413 8.83 -4.39 -28.18
N SER A 414 10.07 -3.97 -27.86
CA SER A 414 10.89 -4.66 -26.87
C SER A 414 10.19 -4.75 -25.49
N LYS A 415 9.54 -3.67 -25.04
CA LYS A 415 8.76 -3.69 -23.79
C LYS A 415 7.52 -4.59 -23.87
N LEU A 416 6.80 -4.57 -24.98
CA LEU A 416 5.65 -5.48 -25.20
C LEU A 416 6.10 -6.95 -25.13
N ALA A 417 7.19 -7.31 -25.80
CA ALA A 417 7.73 -8.66 -25.79
C ALA A 417 8.18 -9.12 -24.40
N GLY A 418 8.85 -8.24 -23.64
CA GLY A 418 9.24 -8.51 -22.26
C GLY A 418 8.03 -8.77 -21.35
N ASN A 419 6.95 -8.00 -21.51
CA ASN A 419 5.72 -8.19 -20.75
C ASN A 419 4.99 -9.48 -21.16
N PHE A 420 4.94 -9.81 -22.46
CA PHE A 420 4.36 -11.06 -22.95
C PHE A 420 5.07 -12.28 -22.35
N LEU A 421 6.41 -12.31 -22.39
CA LEU A 421 7.21 -13.37 -21.78
C LEU A 421 6.98 -13.52 -20.28
N LYS A 422 6.86 -12.38 -19.57
CA LYS A 422 6.61 -12.38 -18.14
C LYS A 422 5.27 -13.05 -17.84
N ASN A 423 4.22 -12.71 -18.59
CA ASN A 423 2.91 -13.36 -18.48
C ASN A 423 3.00 -14.88 -18.78
N GLU A 424 3.69 -15.28 -19.86
CA GLU A 424 3.85 -16.69 -20.23
C GLU A 424 4.53 -17.51 -19.12
N LYS A 425 5.63 -16.99 -18.57
CA LYS A 425 6.33 -17.62 -17.44
C LYS A 425 5.42 -17.72 -16.22
N THR A 426 4.67 -16.66 -15.91
CA THR A 426 3.68 -16.67 -14.83
C THR A 426 2.66 -17.79 -15.02
N ILE A 427 1.95 -17.80 -16.16
CA ILE A 427 0.84 -18.72 -16.43
C ILE A 427 1.32 -20.17 -16.32
N LYS A 428 2.47 -20.49 -16.95
CA LYS A 428 3.06 -21.83 -16.92
C LYS A 428 3.50 -22.25 -15.52
N ASN A 429 4.23 -21.39 -14.79
CA ASN A 429 4.78 -21.75 -13.48
C ASN A 429 3.69 -21.94 -12.41
N GLN A 430 2.52 -21.33 -12.61
CA GLN A 430 1.42 -21.35 -11.66
C GLN A 430 0.27 -22.28 -12.07
N ASN A 431 0.37 -22.93 -13.23
CA ASN A 431 -0.66 -23.80 -13.79
C ASN A 431 -2.05 -23.10 -13.84
N LEU A 432 -2.06 -21.83 -14.27
CA LEU A 432 -3.29 -21.05 -14.39
C LEU A 432 -4.04 -21.47 -15.66
N ASP A 433 -5.35 -21.70 -15.52
CA ASP A 433 -6.24 -22.03 -16.63
C ASP A 433 -6.76 -20.76 -17.32
N ILE A 434 -5.82 -19.98 -17.89
CA ILE A 434 -6.10 -18.74 -18.62
C ILE A 434 -5.10 -18.54 -19.75
N ASP A 435 -5.56 -17.95 -20.84
CA ASP A 435 -4.70 -17.51 -21.92
C ASP A 435 -3.99 -16.20 -21.58
N ASN A 436 -2.84 -15.97 -22.21
CA ASN A 436 -2.10 -14.73 -22.06
C ASN A 436 -2.90 -13.55 -22.66
N PRO A 437 -3.30 -12.54 -21.86
CA PRO A 437 -4.13 -11.43 -22.35
C PRO A 437 -3.46 -10.54 -23.40
N LEU A 438 -2.14 -10.69 -23.59
CA LEU A 438 -1.37 -10.00 -24.62
C LEU A 438 -1.23 -10.80 -25.92
N PHE A 439 -1.74 -12.04 -25.97
CA PHE A 439 -1.59 -12.94 -27.12
C PHE A 439 -2.01 -12.30 -28.44
N ASP A 440 -3.22 -11.74 -28.51
CA ASP A 440 -3.73 -11.16 -29.77
C ASP A 440 -2.86 -10.02 -30.30
N VAL A 441 -2.35 -9.16 -29.41
CA VAL A 441 -1.50 -8.02 -29.83
C VAL A 441 -0.13 -8.52 -30.22
N PHE A 442 0.42 -9.45 -29.45
CA PHE A 442 1.70 -10.04 -29.78
C PHE A 442 1.64 -10.74 -31.15
N ASN A 443 0.57 -11.50 -31.41
CA ASN A 443 0.33 -12.17 -32.68
C ASN A 443 0.14 -11.17 -33.84
N ALA A 444 -0.66 -10.12 -33.64
CA ALA A 444 -0.87 -9.08 -34.65
C ALA A 444 0.42 -8.31 -35.01
N SER A 445 1.38 -8.24 -34.08
CA SER A 445 2.65 -7.51 -34.25
C SER A 445 3.84 -8.41 -34.66
N LEU A 446 3.62 -9.66 -35.07
CA LEU A 446 4.71 -10.59 -35.42
C LEU A 446 5.64 -10.04 -36.49
N ASN A 447 5.10 -9.45 -37.56
CA ASN A 447 5.90 -8.87 -38.63
C ASN A 447 6.80 -7.74 -38.10
N ASP A 448 6.26 -6.88 -37.25
CA ASP A 448 7.00 -5.76 -36.66
C ASP A 448 8.16 -6.27 -35.77
N PHE A 449 7.95 -7.37 -35.03
CA PHE A 449 9.01 -7.99 -34.24
C PHE A 449 10.15 -8.56 -35.10
N PHE A 450 9.84 -9.25 -36.20
CA PHE A 450 10.87 -9.77 -37.09
C PHE A 450 11.69 -8.64 -37.73
N VAL A 451 11.02 -7.56 -38.15
CA VAL A 451 11.69 -6.36 -38.66
C VAL A 451 12.57 -5.73 -37.57
N ALA A 452 12.07 -5.59 -36.34
CA ALA A 452 12.81 -5.00 -35.24
C ALA A 452 14.10 -5.77 -34.89
N ILE A 453 14.08 -7.11 -34.90
CA ILE A 453 15.29 -7.92 -34.65
C ILE A 453 16.39 -7.62 -35.65
N SER A 454 16.05 -7.35 -36.91
CA SER A 454 17.04 -7.04 -37.95
C SER A 454 17.61 -5.62 -37.88
N LYS A 455 16.99 -4.72 -37.09
CA LYS A 455 17.30 -3.29 -37.07
C LYS A 455 17.93 -2.82 -35.76
N ILE A 456 17.43 -3.31 -34.63
CA ILE A 456 17.95 -2.96 -33.31
C ILE A 456 19.40 -3.45 -33.23
N ARG A 457 20.30 -2.61 -32.72
CA ARG A 457 21.73 -2.94 -32.58
C ARG A 457 22.14 -3.26 -31.15
N ASN A 458 21.29 -2.92 -30.18
CA ASN A 458 21.55 -3.12 -28.76
C ASN A 458 20.89 -4.41 -28.25
N ASP A 459 21.72 -5.33 -27.77
CA ASP A 459 21.33 -6.67 -27.36
C ASP A 459 20.33 -6.70 -26.21
N ASP A 460 20.36 -5.70 -25.31
CA ASP A 460 19.45 -5.60 -24.17
C ASP A 460 17.99 -5.46 -24.62
N TYR A 461 17.77 -4.84 -25.78
CA TYR A 461 16.44 -4.64 -26.35
C TYR A 461 16.03 -5.75 -27.32
N ILE A 462 16.98 -6.46 -27.95
CA ILE A 462 16.74 -7.61 -28.85
C ILE A 462 16.38 -8.87 -28.06
N HIS A 463 17.04 -9.09 -26.91
CA HIS A 463 16.86 -10.30 -26.10
C HIS A 463 15.41 -10.58 -25.70
N PRO A 464 14.65 -9.59 -25.18
CA PRO A 464 13.23 -9.78 -24.87
C PRO A 464 12.39 -10.23 -26.08
N ILE A 465 12.64 -9.64 -27.26
CA ILE A 465 11.89 -9.95 -28.49
C ILE A 465 12.19 -11.38 -28.95
N THR A 466 13.47 -11.73 -29.04
CA THR A 466 13.92 -13.05 -29.49
C THR A 466 13.39 -14.16 -28.59
N ASN A 467 13.46 -13.96 -27.28
CA ASN A 467 12.95 -14.92 -26.32
C ASN A 467 11.42 -15.08 -26.41
N ALA A 468 10.70 -13.98 -26.65
CA ALA A 468 9.24 -14.00 -26.76
C ALA A 468 8.79 -14.78 -27.99
N LEU A 469 9.43 -14.56 -29.14
CA LEU A 469 9.15 -15.29 -30.38
C LEU A 469 9.42 -16.79 -30.23
N LYS A 470 10.54 -17.19 -29.60
CA LYS A 470 10.84 -18.61 -29.31
C LYS A 470 9.77 -19.24 -28.42
N GLY A 471 9.32 -18.52 -27.38
CA GLY A 471 8.25 -18.99 -26.50
C GLY A 471 6.90 -19.12 -27.21
N PHE A 472 6.62 -18.23 -28.16
CA PHE A 472 5.41 -18.23 -28.98
C PHE A 472 5.37 -19.40 -29.98
N GLN A 473 6.49 -19.72 -30.63
CA GLN A 473 6.63 -20.84 -31.56
C GLN A 473 6.47 -22.22 -30.90
N CYS A 474 6.59 -22.34 -29.59
CA CYS A 474 6.38 -23.62 -28.89
C CYS A 474 4.90 -23.90 -28.58
N LYS A 475 3.98 -22.95 -28.84
CA LYS A 475 2.54 -23.06 -28.56
C LYS A 475 1.69 -23.27 -29.82
N ASN A 476 2.20 -22.93 -30.99
CA ASN A 476 1.62 -23.23 -32.30
C ASN A 476 2.41 -24.37 -32.93
#